data_AF-A0A5N8AET2-F1
#
_entry.id   AF-A0A5N8AET2-F1
#
_cell.length_a   1.000
_cell.length_b   1.000
_cell.length_c   1.000
_cell.angle_alpha   90.00
_cell.angle_beta   90.00
_cell.angle_gamma   90.00
#
_symmetry.space_group_name_H-M   'P 1'
#
loop_
_entity.id
_entity.type
_entity.pdbx_description
1 polymer ?
#
loop_
_entity_poly.entity_id
_entity_poly.type
_entity_poly.pdbx_seq_one_letter_code
_entity_poly.pdbx_strand_id
1 'polypeptide(L)'
;MTEATFTFRVDEQLKSAFSTAAKSKDRTGAQLLRDFMREYVQRQQQMEEHDIWFRQQVQHGVDAANAGQLISDDDVEAQFAQRRAATHADLMRNDAAILDGTRPC
;
A
#
# COMPACT_ATOMS: atom_id res chain seq x y z
N MET A 1 24.00 -11.26 13.05
CA MET A 1 22.64 -11.82 13.06
C MET A 1 22.42 -12.45 14.42
N THR A 2 21.51 -11.90 15.22
CA THR A 2 21.12 -12.50 16.50
C THR A 2 20.08 -13.57 16.22
N GLU A 3 20.44 -14.83 16.44
CA GLU A 3 19.48 -15.94 16.38
C GLU A 3 18.75 -16.04 17.73
N ALA A 4 17.43 -16.16 17.69
CA ALA A 4 16.59 -16.35 18.86
C ALA A 4 15.69 -17.58 18.63
N THR A 5 15.62 -18.46 19.63
CA THR A 5 14.82 -19.70 19.56
C THR A 5 13.45 -19.46 20.18
N PHE A 6 12.40 -19.79 19.42
CA PHE A 6 11.01 -19.70 19.87
C PHE A 6 10.42 -21.11 20.05
N THR A 7 10.10 -21.48 21.28
CA THR A 7 9.49 -22.78 21.61
C THR A 7 8.04 -22.57 22.02
N PHE A 8 7.11 -23.22 21.34
CA PHE A 8 5.68 -23.14 21.63
C PHE A 8 5.03 -24.52 21.50
N ARG A 9 3.94 -24.72 22.23
CA ARG A 9 3.15 -25.95 22.16
C ARG A 9 2.05 -25.78 21.12
N VAL A 10 1.85 -26.81 20.32
CA VAL A 10 0.76 -26.92 19.35
C VAL A 10 0.11 -28.27 19.52
N ASP A 11 -1.16 -28.34 19.14
CA ASP A 11 -1.85 -29.62 19.01
C ASP A 11 -1.17 -30.51 17.95
N GLU A 12 -1.14 -31.82 18.20
CA GLU A 12 -0.45 -32.77 17.32
C GLU A 12 -1.13 -32.88 15.94
N GLN A 13 -2.47 -32.77 15.88
CA GLN A 13 -3.20 -32.76 14.62
C GLN A 13 -2.85 -31.51 13.80
N LEU A 14 -2.75 -30.35 14.46
CA LEU A 14 -2.34 -29.10 13.82
C LEU A 14 -0.90 -29.18 13.30
N LYS A 15 0.04 -29.74 14.07
CA LYS A 15 1.43 -29.94 13.66
C LYS A 15 1.53 -30.84 12.43
N SER A 16 0.75 -31.94 12.40
CA SER A 16 0.72 -32.87 11.27
C SER A 16 0.16 -32.21 10.00
N ALA A 17 -0.97 -31.51 10.12
CA ALA A 17 -1.59 -30.79 9.02
C ALA A 17 -0.66 -29.70 8.46
N PHE A 18 -0.05 -28.90 9.34
CA PHE A 18 0.88 -27.85 8.95
C PHE A 18 2.12 -28.41 8.26
N SER A 19 2.70 -29.48 8.80
CA SER A 19 3.86 -30.15 8.19
C SER A 19 3.54 -30.72 6.81
N THR A 20 2.34 -31.27 6.62
CA THR A 20 1.87 -31.78 5.33
C THR A 20 1.70 -30.66 4.31
N ALA A 21 1.06 -29.55 4.71
CA ALA A 21 0.88 -28.38 3.85
C ALA A 21 2.20 -27.66 3.52
N ALA A 22 3.18 -27.70 4.43
CA ALA A 22 4.51 -27.16 4.18
C ALA A 22 5.25 -27.99 3.12
N LYS A 23 5.21 -29.32 3.26
CA LYS A 23 5.80 -30.27 2.30
C LYS A 23 5.22 -30.13 0.91
N SER A 24 3.90 -29.91 0.77
CA SER A 24 3.28 -29.71 -0.55
C SER A 24 3.75 -28.43 -1.27
N LYS A 25 4.42 -27.52 -0.57
CA LYS A 25 5.01 -26.29 -1.11
C LYS A 25 6.54 -26.33 -1.12
N ASP A 26 7.14 -27.50 -0.89
CA ASP A 26 8.60 -27.70 -0.76
C ASP A 26 9.27 -26.77 0.27
N ARG A 27 8.52 -26.39 1.31
CA ARG A 27 9.01 -25.53 2.39
C ARG A 27 8.99 -26.27 3.73
N THR A 28 9.90 -25.89 4.61
CA THR A 28 9.86 -26.33 6.01
C THR A 28 8.84 -25.53 6.80
N GLY A 29 8.26 -26.13 7.84
CA GLY A 29 7.35 -25.42 8.75
C GLY A 29 7.99 -24.19 9.39
N ALA A 30 9.29 -24.24 9.71
CA ALA A 30 10.03 -23.11 10.26
C ALA A 30 10.22 -21.96 9.26
N GLN A 31 10.33 -22.23 7.95
CA GLN A 31 10.34 -21.17 6.93
C GLN A 31 8.99 -20.48 6.85
N LEU A 32 7.89 -21.24 6.75
CA LEU A 32 6.54 -20.68 6.71
C LEU A 32 6.21 -19.86 7.95
N LEU A 33 6.62 -20.31 9.13
CA LEU A 33 6.41 -19.57 10.37
C LEU A 33 7.18 -18.24 10.37
N ARG A 34 8.43 -18.23 9.88
CA ARG A 34 9.21 -16.99 9.75
C ARG A 34 8.59 -16.02 8.74
N ASP A 35 8.12 -16.52 7.60
CA ASP A 35 7.42 -15.71 6.59
C ASP A 35 6.15 -15.10 7.19
N PHE A 36 5.33 -15.92 7.86
CA PHE A 36 4.12 -15.47 8.54
C PHE A 36 4.38 -14.42 9.61
N MET A 37 5.39 -14.61 10.46
CA MET A 37 5.77 -13.64 11.48
C MET A 37 6.19 -12.30 10.86
N ARG A 38 6.97 -12.34 9.78
CA ARG A 38 7.41 -11.13 9.05
C ARG A 38 6.22 -10.39 8.45
N GLU A 39 5.33 -11.10 7.76
CA GLU A 39 4.12 -10.52 7.20
C GLU A 39 3.19 -9.97 8.28
N TYR A 40 3.05 -10.66 9.41
CA TYR A 40 2.20 -10.20 10.51
C TYR A 40 2.72 -8.88 11.09
N VAL A 41 4.02 -8.81 11.40
CA VAL A 41 4.64 -7.58 11.91
C VAL A 41 4.53 -6.45 10.89
N GLN A 42 4.80 -6.73 9.61
CA GLN A 42 4.67 -5.73 8.56
C GLN A 42 3.24 -5.21 8.42
N ARG A 43 2.23 -6.10 8.44
CA ARG A 43 0.82 -5.70 8.40
C ARG A 43 0.44 -4.85 9.62
N GLN A 44 0.86 -5.24 10.82
CA GLN A 44 0.57 -4.47 12.04
C GLN A 44 1.22 -3.09 11.99
N GLN A 45 2.49 -3.00 11.60
CA GLN A 45 3.19 -1.73 11.41
C GLN A 45 2.51 -0.85 10.36
N GLN A 46 2.14 -1.42 9.21
CA GLN A 46 1.41 -0.67 8.18
C GLN A 46 0.06 -0.17 8.68
N MET A 47 -0.67 -0.95 9.47
CA MET A 47 -1.94 -0.52 10.05
C MET A 47 -1.75 0.60 11.08
N GLU A 48 -0.74 0.49 11.94
CA GLU A 48 -0.41 1.51 12.95
C GLU A 48 0.11 2.79 12.30
N GLU A 49 1.04 2.69 11.35
CA GLU A 49 1.58 3.82 10.58
C GLU A 49 0.48 4.49 9.76
N HIS A 50 -0.39 3.70 9.11
CA HIS A 50 -1.53 4.23 8.38
C HIS A 50 -2.52 4.95 9.30
N ASP A 51 -2.83 4.41 10.48
CA ASP A 51 -3.72 5.07 11.44
C ASP A 51 -3.09 6.36 11.99
N ILE A 52 -1.79 6.36 12.32
CA ILE A 52 -1.07 7.57 12.76
C ILE A 52 -1.08 8.63 11.65
N TRP A 53 -0.70 8.26 10.43
CA TRP A 53 -0.70 9.17 9.29
C TRP A 53 -2.12 9.71 8.99
N PHE A 54 -3.12 8.84 9.04
CA PHE A 54 -4.51 9.21 8.77
C PHE A 54 -5.02 10.22 9.80
N ARG A 55 -4.77 9.97 11.09
CA ARG A 55 -5.13 10.92 12.16
C ARG A 55 -4.43 12.26 12.00
N GLN A 56 -3.15 12.27 11.60
CA GLN A 56 -2.44 13.52 11.31
C GLN A 56 -3.07 14.27 10.14
N GLN A 57 -3.39 13.58 9.03
CA GLN A 57 -4.05 14.21 7.89
C GLN A 57 -5.45 14.76 8.23
N VAL A 58 -6.24 14.03 9.01
CA VAL A 58 -7.53 14.53 9.50
C VAL A 58 -7.34 15.80 10.34
N GLN A 59 -6.37 15.80 11.26
CA GLN A 59 -6.09 16.97 12.09
C GLN A 59 -5.67 18.18 11.24
N HIS A 60 -4.82 17.98 10.23
CA HIS A 60 -4.46 19.04 9.29
C HIS A 60 -5.68 19.64 8.57
N GLY A 61 -6.62 18.78 8.14
CA GLY A 61 -7.87 19.24 7.51
C GLY A 61 -8.76 20.04 8.48
N VAL A 62 -8.89 19.57 9.72
CA VAL A 62 -9.63 20.28 10.78
C VAL A 62 -8.99 21.64 11.08
N ASP A 63 -7.67 21.69 11.21
CA ASP A 63 -6.94 22.94 11.49
C ASP A 63 -7.05 23.94 10.33
N ALA A 64 -6.96 23.48 9.08
CA ALA A 64 -7.15 24.31 7.90
C ALA A 64 -8.58 24.87 7.82
N ALA A 65 -9.59 24.04 8.10
CA ALA A 65 -10.98 24.47 8.17
C ALA A 65 -11.21 25.52 9.25
N ASN A 66 -10.66 25.29 10.45
CA ASN A 66 -10.72 26.24 11.57
C ASN A 66 -9.99 27.56 11.26
N ALA A 67 -8.91 27.50 10.47
CA ALA A 67 -8.19 28.68 9.98
C ALA A 67 -8.88 29.38 8.79
N GLY A 68 -10.04 28.87 8.33
CA GLY A 68 -10.79 29.42 7.20
C GLY A 68 -10.15 29.15 5.83
N GLN A 69 -9.19 28.23 5.74
CA GLN A 69 -8.51 27.83 4.50
C GLN A 69 -9.36 26.82 3.71
N LEU A 70 -10.62 27.15 3.48
CA LEU A 70 -11.57 26.33 2.75
C LEU A 70 -11.72 26.86 1.33
N ILE A 71 -11.91 25.94 0.38
CA ILE A 71 -12.23 26.24 -1.01
C ILE A 71 -13.66 25.74 -1.26
N SER A 72 -14.42 26.47 -2.06
CA SER A 72 -15.78 26.05 -2.43
C SER A 72 -15.75 24.79 -3.30
N ASP A 73 -16.80 23.98 -3.25
CA ASP A 73 -16.93 22.78 -4.08
C ASP A 73 -16.84 23.13 -5.58
N ASP A 74 -17.49 24.22 -6.00
CA ASP A 74 -17.46 24.72 -7.38
C ASP A 74 -16.03 25.06 -7.84
N ASP A 75 -15.24 25.73 -6.99
CA ASP A 75 -13.86 26.09 -7.30
C ASP A 75 -12.94 24.87 -7.34
N VAL A 76 -13.18 23.87 -6.48
CA VAL A 76 -12.46 22.59 -6.50
C VAL A 76 -12.75 21.87 -7.82
N GLU A 77 -14.02 21.72 -8.19
CA GLU A 77 -14.39 21.01 -9.41
C GLU A 77 -13.87 21.72 -10.66
N ALA A 78 -13.91 23.06 -10.70
CA ALA A 78 -13.32 23.83 -11.79
C ALA A 78 -11.81 23.58 -11.93
N GLN A 79 -11.07 23.57 -10.83
CA GLN A 79 -9.62 23.29 -10.85
C GLN A 79 -9.32 21.87 -11.30
N PHE A 80 -10.05 20.87 -10.79
CA PHE A 80 -9.82 19.48 -11.17
C PHE A 80 -10.26 19.19 -12.61
N ALA A 81 -11.31 19.84 -13.12
CA ALA A 81 -11.68 19.78 -14.53
C ALA A 81 -10.56 20.29 -15.44
N GLN A 82 -9.93 21.41 -15.09
CA GLN A 82 -8.78 21.95 -15.83
C GLN A 82 -7.59 20.97 -15.81
N ARG A 83 -7.26 20.41 -14.64
CA ARG A 83 -6.17 19.43 -14.51
C ARG A 83 -6.43 18.18 -15.37
N ARG A 84 -7.64 17.63 -15.33
CA ARG A 84 -8.02 16.46 -16.14
C ARG A 84 -7.94 16.77 -17.63
N ALA A 85 -8.41 17.94 -18.06
CA ALA A 85 -8.34 18.37 -19.45
C ALA A 85 -6.88 18.51 -19.93
N ALA A 86 -6.00 19.09 -19.10
CA ALA A 86 -4.58 19.20 -19.40
C ALA A 86 -3.91 17.82 -19.52
N THR A 87 -4.12 16.93 -18.55
CA THR A 87 -3.59 15.56 -18.61
C THR A 87 -4.11 14.80 -19.85
N HIS A 88 -5.38 14.95 -20.19
CA HIS A 88 -5.96 14.35 -21.39
C HIS A 88 -5.31 14.91 -22.66
N ALA A 89 -5.12 16.23 -22.75
CA ALA A 89 -4.45 16.86 -23.89
C ALA A 89 -2.99 16.40 -24.03
N ASP A 90 -2.28 16.22 -22.92
CA ASP A 90 -0.90 15.72 -22.92
C ASP A 90 -0.82 14.26 -23.39
N LEU A 91 -1.73 13.40 -22.94
CA LEU A 91 -1.82 12.02 -23.42
C LEU A 91 -2.09 11.96 -24.93
N MET A 92 -3.08 12.73 -25.41
CA MET A 92 -3.41 12.79 -26.84
C MET A 92 -2.27 13.36 -27.69
N ARG A 93 -1.53 14.35 -27.17
CA ARG A 93 -0.34 14.91 -27.83
C ARG A 93 0.79 13.87 -27.90
N ASN A 94 1.00 13.11 -26.83
CA ASN A 94 2.04 12.09 -26.77
C ASN A 94 1.72 10.92 -27.71
N ASP A 95 0.46 10.51 -27.79
CA ASP A 95 -0.03 9.49 -28.72
C ASP A 95 0.12 9.94 -30.18
N ALA A 96 -0.20 11.20 -30.49
CA ALA A 96 0.01 11.77 -31.83
C ALA A 96 1.48 11.85 -32.24
N ALA A 97 2.39 12.14 -31.30
CA ALA A 97 3.83 12.18 -31.54
C ALA A 97 4.46 10.79 -31.79
N ILE A 98 3.83 9.72 -31.31
CA ILE A 98 4.20 8.34 -31.63
C ILE A 98 3.79 7.99 -33.07
N LEU A 99 2.62 8.47 -33.51
CA LEU A 99 2.10 8.20 -34.85
C LEU A 99 2.82 9.01 -35.96
N ASP A 100 3.34 10.19 -35.65
CA ASP A 100 4.08 11.06 -36.58
C ASP A 100 5.61 10.78 -36.62
N GLY A 101 6.09 9.77 -35.89
CA GLY A 101 7.50 9.34 -35.93
C GLY A 101 8.51 10.38 -35.43
N THR A 102 8.07 11.42 -34.71
CA THR A 102 8.91 12.55 -34.27
C THR A 102 9.64 12.29 -32.94
N ARG A 103 9.46 11.13 -32.30
CA ARG A 103 10.24 10.73 -31.10
C ARG A 103 11.45 9.86 -31.53
N PRO A 104 12.69 10.24 -31.19
CA PRO A 104 13.84 9.35 -31.39
C PRO A 104 13.77 8.19 -30.39
N CYS A 105 14.22 7.01 -30.85
CA CYS A 105 14.30 5.76 -30.10
C CYS A 105 14.99 5.91 -28.74
#